data_AF-A0A936PQ10-F1
#
_entry.id   AF-A0A936PQ10-F1
#
_cell.length_a   1.000
_cell.length_b   1.000
_cell.length_c   1.000
_cell.angle_alpha   90.00
_cell.angle_beta   90.00
_cell.angle_gamma   90.00
#
_symmetry.space_group_name_H-M   'P 1'
#
loop_
_entity.id
_entity.type
_entity.pdbx_description
1 polymer ?
#
loop_
_entity_poly.entity_id
_entity_poly.type
_entity_poly.pdbx_seq_one_letter_code
_entity_poly.pdbx_strand_id
1 'polypeptide(L)'
;MRHALILSLACFTLAACKGDDTTTPDETGVPATDSDAPTDNDGDGSPEGEDCDDDDAAVNPDATELCDGLDNNCDGETDEGVKTTAYTDADGDGFGDDSTAAETCEVPDGSTTLGGDCDDTDPSYNPGAAETECDDPNDYNCDGSVGYADNDSDGFAACQECDDNDAAVNPSAAEDLRRARQQLRRRHRRGRDDHLLRRHRRRWLR
;
A
#
# COMPACT_ATOMS: atom_id res chain seq x y z
N MET A 1 -27.02 0.34 33.42
CA MET A 1 -28.03 0.21 34.50
C MET A 1 -29.27 0.98 34.07
N ARG A 2 -30.45 0.36 34.28
CA ARG A 2 -31.82 0.85 33.98
C ARG A 2 -32.19 0.83 32.49
N HIS A 3 -33.39 0.50 32.04
CA HIS A 3 -34.52 -0.37 32.41
C HIS A 3 -35.65 0.01 31.44
N ALA A 4 -36.63 -0.89 31.23
CA ALA A 4 -37.89 -0.74 30.47
C ALA A 4 -37.73 -0.88 28.94
N LEU A 5 -38.19 -1.94 28.25
CA LEU A 5 -39.43 -2.72 28.30
C LEU A 5 -40.70 -1.88 28.02
N ILE A 6 -41.58 -2.44 27.18
CA ILE A 6 -42.96 -2.04 26.85
C ILE A 6 -43.00 -1.09 25.63
N LEU A 7 -43.71 -1.32 24.53
CA LEU A 7 -45.12 -1.72 24.39
C LEU A 7 -45.39 -2.29 22.99
N SER A 8 -46.16 -3.37 22.97
CA SER A 8 -46.81 -3.95 21.79
C SER A 8 -47.94 -3.05 21.30
N LEU A 9 -48.05 -2.76 20.00
CA LEU A 9 -49.34 -2.45 19.38
C LEU A 9 -49.35 -2.78 17.89
N ALA A 10 -50.00 -3.90 17.57
CA ALA A 10 -50.45 -4.22 16.23
C ALA A 10 -51.46 -3.16 15.76
N CYS A 11 -51.21 -2.56 14.60
CA CYS A 11 -52.20 -1.74 13.90
C CYS A 11 -52.82 -2.59 12.78
N PHE A 12 -53.94 -3.23 13.11
CA PHE A 12 -54.88 -3.79 12.15
C PHE A 12 -55.88 -2.70 11.80
N THR A 13 -55.85 -2.16 10.57
CA THR A 13 -57.04 -1.56 9.98
C THR A 13 -57.15 -1.97 8.51
N LEU A 14 -58.21 -2.74 8.25
CA LEU A 14 -58.72 -2.98 6.90
C LEU A 14 -59.28 -1.66 6.34
N ALA A 15 -58.77 -1.24 5.19
CA ALA A 15 -59.48 -0.35 4.29
C ALA A 15 -59.71 -1.12 2.98
N ALA A 16 -60.93 -1.65 2.84
CA ALA A 16 -61.42 -2.17 1.58
C ALA A 16 -61.76 -0.99 0.66
N CYS A 17 -61.08 -0.90 -0.49
CA CYS A 17 -61.56 -0.12 -1.62
C CYS A 17 -61.98 -1.09 -2.72
N LYS A 18 -63.30 -1.18 -2.89
CA LYS A 18 -63.98 -1.89 -3.97
C LYS A 18 -64.01 -0.98 -5.19
N GLY A 19 -63.17 -1.27 -6.18
CA GLY A 19 -63.31 -0.80 -7.55
C GLY A 19 -63.80 -1.97 -8.40
N ASP A 20 -65.09 -1.98 -8.70
CA ASP A 20 -65.62 -2.69 -9.86
C ASP A 20 -65.03 -1.98 -11.08
N ASP A 21 -64.20 -2.66 -11.87
CA ASP A 21 -64.04 -2.26 -13.25
C ASP A 21 -64.19 -3.44 -14.20
N THR A 22 -64.96 -3.12 -15.21
CA THR A 22 -65.66 -4.00 -16.11
C THR A 22 -64.70 -4.76 -17.01
N THR A 23 -64.93 -6.07 -17.08
CA THR A 23 -64.52 -6.89 -18.21
C THR A 23 -65.02 -6.28 -19.51
N THR A 24 -64.12 -5.68 -20.29
CA THR A 24 -64.25 -5.64 -21.75
C THR A 24 -63.25 -6.64 -22.31
N PRO A 25 -63.69 -7.72 -22.99
CA PRO A 25 -62.84 -8.44 -23.89
C PRO A 25 -62.87 -7.67 -25.21
N ASP A 26 -62.01 -6.67 -25.35
CA ASP A 26 -61.73 -6.11 -26.67
C ASP A 26 -60.70 -7.00 -27.35
N GLU A 27 -61.20 -7.89 -28.19
CA GLU A 27 -60.41 -8.50 -29.25
C GLU A 27 -60.03 -7.43 -30.28
N THR A 28 -58.96 -6.71 -30.00
CA THR A 28 -58.07 -6.21 -31.05
C THR A 28 -56.65 -6.65 -30.71
N GLY A 29 -56.18 -7.67 -31.44
CA GLY A 29 -54.80 -8.14 -31.40
C GLY A 29 -53.85 -7.10 -31.98
N VAL A 30 -53.64 -6.02 -31.24
CA VAL A 30 -52.46 -5.17 -31.39
C VAL A 30 -51.43 -5.82 -30.47
N PRO A 31 -50.28 -6.33 -30.97
CA PRO A 31 -49.17 -6.55 -30.06
C PRO A 31 -48.91 -5.19 -29.43
N ALA A 32 -49.05 -5.09 -28.11
CA ALA A 32 -48.40 -4.03 -27.38
C ALA A 32 -46.90 -4.24 -27.64
N THR A 33 -46.39 -3.67 -28.73
CA THR A 33 -45.02 -3.18 -28.73
C THR A 33 -45.04 -2.17 -27.62
N ASP A 34 -44.57 -2.62 -26.47
CA ASP A 34 -44.23 -1.87 -25.29
C ASP A 34 -43.55 -0.57 -25.74
N SER A 35 -44.35 0.47 -25.92
CA SER A 35 -43.89 1.76 -26.45
C SER A 35 -43.38 2.64 -25.32
N ASP A 36 -43.30 2.06 -24.11
CA ASP A 36 -42.74 2.64 -22.90
C ASP A 36 -41.37 2.00 -22.55
N ALA A 37 -40.80 1.20 -23.47
CA ALA A 37 -39.39 0.86 -23.35
C ALA A 37 -38.57 2.16 -23.45
N PRO A 38 -37.67 2.41 -22.48
CA PRO A 38 -36.80 3.58 -22.56
C PRO A 38 -35.98 3.52 -23.86
N THR A 39 -35.75 4.69 -24.44
CA THR A 39 -35.05 4.78 -25.73
C THR A 39 -33.56 4.55 -25.49
N ASP A 40 -32.93 3.79 -26.39
CA ASP A 40 -31.51 3.51 -26.48
C ASP A 40 -31.13 3.96 -27.90
N ASN A 41 -30.58 5.17 -28.01
CA ASN A 41 -30.40 5.86 -29.30
C ASN A 41 -29.13 5.42 -30.01
N ASP A 42 -28.08 5.04 -29.29
CA ASP A 42 -26.79 4.63 -29.84
C ASP A 42 -26.60 3.11 -29.97
N GLY A 43 -27.47 2.33 -29.33
CA GLY A 43 -27.56 0.88 -29.44
C GLY A 43 -26.55 0.10 -28.61
N ASP A 44 -26.03 0.67 -27.53
CA ASP A 44 -25.05 0.01 -26.67
C ASP A 44 -25.65 -0.87 -25.57
N GLY A 45 -26.97 -0.81 -25.40
CA GLY A 45 -27.72 -1.59 -24.43
C GLY A 45 -28.06 -0.85 -23.14
N SER A 46 -27.70 0.44 -23.04
CA SER A 46 -28.01 1.34 -21.94
C SER A 46 -29.10 2.33 -22.39
N PRO A 47 -30.20 2.47 -21.64
CA PRO A 47 -31.23 3.45 -21.98
C PRO A 47 -30.86 4.88 -21.52
N GLU A 48 -31.46 5.90 -22.14
CA GLU A 48 -31.30 7.35 -21.83
C GLU A 48 -31.33 7.73 -20.32
N GLY A 49 -31.98 6.92 -19.47
CA GLY A 49 -32.06 7.18 -18.03
C GLY A 49 -30.86 6.70 -17.20
N GLU A 50 -30.03 5.83 -17.77
CA GLU A 50 -28.84 5.22 -17.17
C GLU A 50 -27.57 5.61 -17.94
N ASP A 51 -27.71 5.92 -19.23
CA ASP A 51 -26.67 6.43 -20.10
C ASP A 51 -26.50 7.95 -19.98
N CYS A 52 -25.27 8.39 -19.75
CA CYS A 52 -24.89 9.79 -19.64
C CYS A 52 -24.64 10.47 -20.99
N ASP A 53 -24.44 9.72 -22.08
CA ASP A 53 -24.34 10.20 -23.47
C ASP A 53 -24.96 9.23 -24.48
N ASP A 54 -26.30 9.22 -24.55
CA ASP A 54 -27.14 8.38 -25.43
C ASP A 54 -26.95 8.65 -26.95
N ASP A 55 -25.97 9.46 -27.35
CA ASP A 55 -25.53 9.65 -28.73
C ASP A 55 -24.16 8.96 -29.03
N ASP A 56 -23.47 8.39 -28.03
CA ASP A 56 -22.14 7.76 -28.13
C ASP A 56 -22.04 6.42 -27.40
N ALA A 57 -22.18 5.33 -28.14
CA ALA A 57 -22.11 3.94 -27.67
C ALA A 57 -20.79 3.52 -26.97
N ALA A 58 -19.79 4.40 -26.89
CA ALA A 58 -18.57 4.21 -26.11
C ALA A 58 -18.68 4.74 -24.67
N VAL A 59 -19.74 5.48 -24.33
CA VAL A 59 -20.00 6.11 -23.04
C VAL A 59 -21.25 5.49 -22.45
N ASN A 60 -21.11 4.65 -21.43
CA ASN A 60 -22.22 3.96 -20.78
C ASN A 60 -21.81 3.26 -19.48
N PRO A 61 -22.76 2.87 -18.60
CA PRO A 61 -22.51 2.15 -17.35
C PRO A 61 -21.52 0.97 -17.36
N ASP A 62 -21.38 0.27 -18.49
CA ASP A 62 -20.51 -0.91 -18.63
C ASP A 62 -19.17 -0.60 -19.34
N ALA A 63 -18.95 0.65 -19.77
CA ALA A 63 -17.72 1.07 -20.43
C ALA A 63 -16.52 1.07 -19.48
N THR A 64 -15.32 1.00 -20.05
CA THR A 64 -14.07 1.15 -19.30
C THR A 64 -13.63 2.60 -19.36
N GLU A 65 -13.26 3.16 -18.22
CA GLU A 65 -12.68 4.49 -18.15
C GLU A 65 -11.45 4.65 -19.04
N LEU A 66 -11.39 5.81 -19.69
CA LEU A 66 -10.24 6.32 -20.41
C LEU A 66 -9.83 7.65 -19.78
N CYS A 67 -8.57 8.03 -20.00
CA CYS A 67 -8.08 9.33 -19.54
C CYS A 67 -8.24 10.36 -20.66
N ASP A 68 -9.49 10.67 -21.00
CA ASP A 68 -9.88 11.56 -22.10
C ASP A 68 -10.70 12.78 -21.64
N GLY A 69 -10.95 12.89 -20.33
CA GLY A 69 -11.70 13.95 -19.69
C GLY A 69 -13.21 13.74 -19.72
N LEU A 70 -13.68 12.54 -20.05
CA LEU A 70 -15.08 12.12 -20.02
C LEU A 70 -15.31 11.13 -18.86
N ASP A 71 -16.56 11.05 -18.41
CA ASP A 71 -17.07 9.96 -17.57
C ASP A 71 -17.52 8.88 -18.54
N ASN A 72 -16.64 7.91 -18.86
CA ASN A 72 -16.99 6.92 -19.88
C ASN A 72 -17.98 5.90 -19.31
N ASN A 73 -17.93 5.61 -18.02
CA ASN A 73 -18.73 4.59 -17.36
C ASN A 73 -19.99 5.12 -16.66
N CYS A 74 -20.28 6.41 -16.80
CA CYS A 74 -21.45 7.08 -16.24
C CYS A 74 -21.63 6.89 -14.71
N ASP A 75 -20.56 6.72 -13.95
CA ASP A 75 -20.62 6.56 -12.50
C ASP A 75 -20.60 7.90 -11.72
N GLY A 76 -20.38 9.00 -12.44
CA GLY A 76 -20.38 10.37 -11.94
C GLY A 76 -18.99 10.89 -11.54
N GLU A 77 -17.95 10.07 -11.65
CA GLU A 77 -16.54 10.50 -11.58
C GLU A 77 -15.97 10.66 -13.00
N THR A 78 -14.72 11.12 -13.12
CA THR A 78 -14.12 11.39 -14.44
C THR A 78 -12.67 10.94 -14.42
N ASP A 79 -12.29 10.10 -15.39
CA ASP A 79 -11.00 9.42 -15.48
C ASP A 79 -10.55 8.76 -14.16
N GLU A 80 -11.45 8.13 -13.42
CA GLU A 80 -11.11 7.42 -12.20
C GLU A 80 -10.39 6.09 -12.51
N GLY A 81 -9.41 5.75 -11.67
CA GLY A 81 -8.64 4.51 -11.83
C GLY A 81 -7.67 4.47 -13.02
N VAL A 82 -7.66 5.49 -13.89
CA VAL A 82 -6.76 5.60 -15.04
C VAL A 82 -5.67 6.67 -14.90
N LYS A 83 -5.83 7.60 -13.95
CA LYS A 83 -4.81 8.60 -13.60
C LYS A 83 -3.61 7.97 -12.89
N THR A 84 -2.45 8.62 -13.04
CA THR A 84 -1.24 8.29 -12.31
C THR A 84 -0.78 9.50 -11.49
N THR A 85 -0.18 9.25 -10.34
CA THR A 85 0.46 10.31 -9.54
C THR A 85 1.78 10.70 -10.18
N ALA A 86 1.93 11.99 -10.48
CA ALA A 86 3.18 12.61 -10.92
C ALA A 86 3.71 13.59 -9.87
N TYR A 87 5.03 13.70 -9.80
CA TYR A 87 5.80 14.55 -8.89
C TYR A 87 6.70 15.45 -9.72
N THR A 88 6.84 16.72 -9.33
CA THR A 88 7.81 17.63 -9.95
C THR A 88 9.21 17.10 -9.70
N ASP A 89 10.04 17.05 -10.74
CA ASP A 89 11.44 16.63 -10.73
C ASP A 89 12.28 17.83 -11.20
N ALA A 90 12.64 18.70 -10.25
CA ALA A 90 13.21 20.00 -10.56
C ALA A 90 14.73 19.96 -10.83
N ASP A 91 15.43 18.94 -10.35
CA ASP A 91 16.86 18.75 -10.60
C ASP A 91 17.20 17.70 -11.68
N GLY A 92 16.22 16.88 -12.08
CA GLY A 92 16.31 15.93 -13.19
C GLY A 92 16.98 14.61 -12.82
N ASP A 93 16.94 14.18 -11.56
CA ASP A 93 17.49 12.90 -11.12
C ASP A 93 16.55 11.69 -11.31
N GLY A 94 15.27 11.97 -11.58
CA GLY A 94 14.22 11.00 -11.85
C GLY A 94 13.34 10.65 -10.65
N PHE A 95 13.61 11.21 -9.47
CA PHE A 95 12.70 11.27 -8.33
C PHE A 95 12.12 12.68 -8.21
N GLY A 96 11.00 12.83 -7.50
CA GLY A 96 10.33 14.12 -7.39
C GLY A 96 9.77 14.38 -6.00
N ASP A 97 9.50 15.66 -5.73
CA ASP A 97 9.01 16.14 -4.43
C ASP A 97 7.58 15.62 -4.16
N ASP A 98 7.45 14.80 -3.10
CA ASP A 98 6.17 14.27 -2.61
C ASP A 98 5.13 15.36 -2.32
N SER A 99 5.55 16.57 -1.99
CA SER A 99 4.67 17.72 -1.73
C SER A 99 3.97 18.24 -2.99
N THR A 100 4.45 17.86 -4.17
CA THR A 100 3.93 18.28 -5.48
C THR A 100 3.06 17.22 -6.17
N ALA A 101 2.76 16.12 -5.48
CA ALA A 101 1.93 15.02 -5.99
C ALA A 101 0.63 15.51 -6.65
N ALA A 102 0.45 15.15 -7.92
CA ALA A 102 -0.74 15.47 -8.70
C ALA A 102 -1.18 14.28 -9.55
N GLU A 103 -2.49 14.00 -9.56
CA GLU A 103 -3.08 12.99 -10.44
C GLU A 103 -3.18 13.52 -11.86
N THR A 104 -2.65 12.77 -12.82
CA THR A 104 -2.58 13.16 -14.23
C THR A 104 -2.81 11.98 -15.17
N CYS A 105 -3.32 12.27 -16.37
CA CYS A 105 -3.42 11.28 -17.46
C CYS A 105 -2.07 11.00 -18.13
N GLU A 106 -1.23 12.02 -18.21
CA GLU A 106 0.10 11.95 -18.81
C GLU A 106 1.07 12.68 -17.89
N VAL A 107 2.24 12.09 -17.67
CA VAL A 107 3.29 12.69 -16.82
C VAL A 107 3.80 13.96 -17.52
N PRO A 108 3.66 15.15 -16.91
CA PRO A 108 4.12 16.40 -17.51
C PRO A 108 5.64 16.42 -17.72
N ASP A 109 6.11 17.22 -18.68
CA ASP A 109 7.53 17.51 -18.82
C ASP A 109 8.08 18.13 -17.52
N GLY A 110 9.20 17.60 -17.02
CA GLY A 110 9.77 18.01 -15.72
C GLY A 110 9.07 17.38 -14.52
N SER A 111 8.39 16.26 -14.72
CA SER A 111 7.81 15.45 -13.67
C SER A 111 8.16 13.97 -13.84
N THR A 112 8.06 13.20 -12.75
CA THR A 112 8.30 11.76 -12.69
C THR A 112 7.15 11.06 -11.97
N THR A 113 7.06 9.74 -12.07
CA THR A 113 6.12 8.91 -11.30
C THR A 113 6.75 8.31 -10.04
N LEU A 114 8.03 8.60 -9.79
CA LEU A 114 8.75 8.18 -8.60
C LEU A 114 8.85 9.33 -7.62
N GLY A 115 8.11 9.26 -6.51
CA GLY A 115 8.24 10.20 -5.40
C GLY A 115 9.43 9.86 -4.48
N GLY A 116 9.54 10.61 -3.40
CA GLY A 116 10.49 10.38 -2.31
C GLY A 116 11.77 11.21 -2.36
N ASP A 117 11.85 12.22 -3.23
CA ASP A 117 12.94 13.19 -3.21
C ASP A 117 12.81 14.11 -1.98
N CYS A 118 13.88 14.20 -1.19
CA CYS A 118 13.93 14.99 0.03
C CYS A 118 14.58 16.38 -0.16
N ASP A 119 15.27 16.62 -1.29
CA ASP A 119 15.73 17.94 -1.75
C ASP A 119 15.74 18.00 -3.29
N ASP A 120 14.55 18.27 -3.85
CA ASP A 120 14.24 18.39 -5.31
C ASP A 120 14.98 19.56 -6.01
N THR A 121 16.02 20.10 -5.39
CA THR A 121 16.91 21.09 -5.98
C THR A 121 18.36 20.61 -6.11
N ASP A 122 18.68 19.41 -5.61
CA ASP A 122 20.00 18.80 -5.65
C ASP A 122 19.90 17.28 -5.97
N PRO A 123 20.39 16.85 -7.15
CA PRO A 123 20.20 15.48 -7.66
C PRO A 123 20.99 14.40 -6.89
N SER A 124 21.60 14.80 -5.78
CA SER A 124 22.30 13.94 -4.83
C SER A 124 21.37 13.39 -3.75
N TYR A 125 20.14 13.92 -3.61
CA TYR A 125 19.20 13.63 -2.52
C TYR A 125 17.96 12.88 -3.02
N ASN A 126 18.09 11.57 -3.21
CA ASN A 126 16.98 10.75 -3.72
C ASN A 126 17.06 9.31 -3.22
N PRO A 127 15.96 8.53 -3.22
CA PRO A 127 15.93 7.13 -2.80
C PRO A 127 16.96 6.19 -3.45
N GLY A 128 17.54 6.57 -4.60
CA GLY A 128 18.58 5.82 -5.30
C GLY A 128 20.01 6.19 -4.90
N ALA A 129 20.21 7.25 -4.12
CA ALA A 129 21.53 7.75 -3.75
C ALA A 129 22.25 6.81 -2.79
N ALA A 130 23.59 6.86 -2.82
CA ALA A 130 24.43 5.99 -2.01
C ALA A 130 25.02 6.73 -0.80
N GLU A 131 24.74 6.23 0.40
CA GLU A 131 25.37 6.69 1.63
C GLU A 131 26.64 5.91 1.92
N THR A 132 27.77 6.39 1.38
CA THR A 132 29.06 5.69 1.51
C THR A 132 29.94 6.21 2.64
N GLU A 133 29.64 7.41 3.16
CA GLU A 133 30.43 8.09 4.16
C GLU A 133 29.67 8.17 5.49
N CYS A 134 30.02 7.29 6.42
CA CYS A 134 29.38 7.16 7.73
C CYS A 134 29.57 8.35 8.69
N ASP A 135 30.46 9.30 8.36
CA ASP A 135 30.68 10.53 9.13
C ASP A 135 29.87 11.72 8.57
N ASP A 136 29.16 11.54 7.45
CA ASP A 136 28.32 12.58 6.85
C ASP A 136 26.93 12.58 7.53
N PRO A 137 26.47 13.72 8.10
CA PRO A 137 25.14 13.81 8.71
C PRO A 137 24.00 14.01 7.69
N ASN A 138 24.28 14.07 6.40
CA ASN A 138 23.25 14.23 5.37
C ASN A 138 22.59 12.88 5.02
N ASP A 139 21.26 12.88 4.94
CA ASP A 139 20.44 11.77 4.44
C ASP A 139 20.32 11.92 2.93
N TYR A 140 21.21 11.29 2.16
CA TYR A 140 21.19 11.40 0.70
C TYR A 140 20.16 10.47 0.07
N ASN A 141 19.85 9.35 0.72
CA ASN A 141 18.96 8.33 0.17
C ASN A 141 17.50 8.51 0.62
N CYS A 142 17.19 9.61 1.31
CA CYS A 142 15.88 10.00 1.79
C CYS A 142 15.15 8.89 2.58
N ASP A 143 15.91 8.03 3.28
CA ASP A 143 15.34 6.91 4.03
C ASP A 143 15.00 7.26 5.49
N GLY A 144 15.28 8.51 5.88
CA GLY A 144 15.01 9.04 7.21
C GLY A 144 16.04 8.62 8.26
N SER A 145 17.10 7.92 7.85
CA SER A 145 18.29 7.68 8.63
C SER A 145 19.43 8.55 8.11
N VAL A 146 20.35 8.88 8.99
CA VAL A 146 21.65 9.43 8.60
C VAL A 146 22.64 8.35 8.94
N GLY A 147 23.52 7.98 8.03
CA GLY A 147 24.50 6.89 8.23
C GLY A 147 25.32 6.99 9.53
N TYR A 148 25.34 8.14 10.21
CA TYR A 148 26.03 8.43 11.47
C TYR A 148 25.27 8.04 12.77
N ALA A 149 23.98 7.68 12.72
CA ALA A 149 23.25 7.33 13.96
C ALA A 149 23.82 6.05 14.60
N ASP A 150 24.09 6.09 15.91
CA ASP A 150 24.48 4.95 16.75
C ASP A 150 23.41 4.83 17.85
N ASN A 151 22.26 4.24 17.49
CA ASN A 151 21.07 4.29 18.35
C ASN A 151 21.20 3.39 19.59
N ASP A 152 22.03 2.35 19.52
CA ASP A 152 22.29 1.44 20.65
C ASP A 152 23.56 1.77 21.45
N SER A 153 24.32 2.78 20.99
CA SER A 153 25.52 3.33 21.63
C SER A 153 26.68 2.34 21.77
N ASP A 154 26.85 1.44 20.80
CA ASP A 154 27.93 0.45 20.81
C ASP A 154 29.21 0.90 20.09
N GLY A 155 29.16 2.06 19.44
CA GLY A 155 30.26 2.70 18.74
C GLY A 155 30.41 2.31 17.27
N PHE A 156 29.45 1.58 16.70
CA PHE A 156 29.24 1.43 15.28
C PHE A 156 28.02 2.27 14.85
N ALA A 157 28.10 2.88 13.69
CA ALA A 157 26.98 3.65 13.16
C ALA A 157 26.09 2.76 12.29
N ALA A 158 24.84 3.16 12.06
CA ALA A 158 23.84 2.41 11.31
C ALA A 158 24.32 1.93 9.92
N CYS A 159 25.14 2.72 9.22
CA CYS A 159 25.76 2.32 7.93
C CYS A 159 26.79 1.18 8.05
N GLN A 160 27.31 0.89 9.25
CA GLN A 160 28.36 -0.08 9.52
C GLN A 160 27.80 -1.42 10.03
N GLU A 161 26.51 -1.49 10.32
CA GLU A 161 25.86 -2.71 10.80
C GLU A 161 24.46 -2.93 10.21
N CYS A 162 23.90 -4.12 10.43
CA CYS A 162 22.62 -4.51 9.83
C CYS A 162 21.40 -4.28 10.74
N ASP A 163 21.62 -3.94 12.02
CA ASP A 163 20.57 -3.65 13.00
C ASP A 163 21.08 -2.69 14.08
N ASP A 164 20.98 -1.39 13.83
CA ASP A 164 21.41 -0.29 14.72
C ASP A 164 20.62 -0.19 16.05
N ASN A 165 19.63 -1.07 16.25
CA ASN A 165 18.86 -1.13 17.50
C ASN A 165 19.31 -2.28 18.42
N ASP A 166 20.33 -3.04 18.04
CA ASP A 166 20.87 -4.16 18.81
C ASP A 166 22.40 -4.12 18.90
N ALA A 167 22.90 -3.60 20.02
CA ALA A 167 24.34 -3.47 20.33
C ALA A 167 25.13 -4.81 20.33
N ALA A 168 24.45 -5.94 20.13
CA ALA A 168 25.08 -7.24 19.93
C ALA A 168 25.27 -7.63 18.45
N VAL A 169 24.80 -6.82 17.49
CA VAL A 169 24.72 -7.12 16.05
C VAL A 169 25.75 -6.33 15.21
N ASN A 170 26.83 -5.86 15.83
CA ASN A 170 27.89 -5.14 15.12
C ASN A 170 29.01 -6.02 14.51
N PRO A 171 29.87 -5.45 13.63
CA PRO A 171 31.03 -6.13 13.04
C PRO A 171 32.04 -6.71 14.05
N SER A 172 32.11 -6.17 15.27
CA SER A 172 33.01 -6.67 16.32
C SER A 172 32.44 -7.86 17.11
N ALA A 173 31.11 -8.03 17.15
CA ALA A 173 30.43 -9.08 17.91
C ALA A 173 30.77 -10.50 17.39
N ALA A 174 31.00 -10.66 16.09
CA ALA A 174 31.39 -11.94 15.49
C ALA A 174 32.80 -12.40 15.92
N GLU A 175 33.72 -11.48 16.16
CA GLU A 175 35.07 -11.78 16.69
C GLU A 175 34.99 -12.24 18.15
N ASP A 176 34.14 -11.64 18.96
CA ASP A 176 34.02 -11.97 20.38
C ASP A 176 33.38 -13.33 20.63
N LEU A 177 32.36 -13.72 19.85
CA LEU A 177 31.81 -15.07 19.93
C LEU A 177 32.83 -16.13 19.48
N ARG A 178 33.62 -15.84 18.43
CA ARG A 178 34.71 -16.73 17.97
C ARG A 178 35.82 -16.83 19.02
N ARG A 179 36.23 -15.73 19.65
CA ARG A 179 37.22 -15.69 20.74
C ARG A 179 36.72 -16.40 21.99
N ALA A 180 35.48 -16.17 22.41
CA ALA A 180 34.86 -16.86 23.54
C ALA A 180 34.78 -18.38 23.31
N ARG A 181 34.36 -18.82 22.12
CA ARG A 181 34.37 -20.24 21.73
C ARG A 181 35.78 -20.83 21.73
N GLN A 182 36.79 -20.09 21.26
CA GLN A 182 38.20 -20.53 21.32
C GLN A 182 38.70 -20.63 22.78
N GLN A 183 38.37 -19.67 23.63
CA GLN A 183 38.75 -19.68 25.05
C GLN A 183 38.10 -20.85 25.81
N LEU A 184 36.81 -21.11 25.58
CA LEU A 184 36.10 -22.28 26.13
C LEU A 184 36.73 -23.60 25.68
N ARG A 185 37.08 -23.73 24.40
CA ARG A 185 37.80 -24.91 23.86
C ARG A 185 39.16 -25.11 24.55
N ARG A 186 39.90 -24.02 24.80
CA ARG A 186 41.18 -24.06 25.54
C ARG A 186 40.98 -24.49 27.00
N ARG A 187 39.96 -23.98 27.69
CA ARG A 187 39.61 -24.37 29.07
C ARG A 187 39.20 -25.85 29.17
N HIS A 188 38.37 -26.34 28.24
CA HIS A 188 37.99 -27.75 28.18
C HIS A 188 39.15 -28.70 27.88
N ARG A 189 40.15 -28.27 27.09
CA ARG A 189 41.38 -29.05 26.89
C ARG A 189 42.19 -29.12 28.19
N ARG A 190 42.47 -27.96 28.81
CA ARG A 190 43.18 -27.89 30.11
C ARG A 190 42.51 -28.74 31.20
N GLY A 191 41.18 -28.67 31.33
CA GLY A 191 40.46 -29.48 32.33
C GLY A 191 40.50 -30.99 32.07
N ARG A 192 40.54 -31.42 30.81
CA ARG A 192 40.72 -32.84 30.44
C ARG A 192 42.12 -33.32 30.76
N ASP A 193 43.13 -32.50 30.45
CA ASP A 193 44.53 -32.80 30.75
C ASP A 193 44.76 -32.92 32.26
N ASP A 194 44.19 -32.00 33.06
CA ASP A 194 44.23 -32.04 34.52
C ASP A 194 43.56 -33.28 35.11
N HIS A 195 42.41 -33.68 34.56
CA HIS A 195 41.71 -34.89 34.99
C HIS A 195 42.47 -36.17 34.64
N LEU A 196 43.12 -36.23 33.46
CA LEU A 196 43.98 -37.35 33.07
C LEU A 196 45.22 -37.46 33.98
N LEU A 197 45.87 -36.34 34.29
CA LEU A 197 47.01 -36.31 35.21
C LEU A 197 46.62 -36.76 36.62
N ARG A 198 45.44 -36.36 37.11
CA ARG A 198 44.91 -36.82 38.42
C ARG A 198 44.61 -38.33 38.43
N ARG A 199 44.09 -38.89 37.33
CA ARG A 199 43.86 -40.34 37.20
C ARG A 199 45.16 -41.13 37.14
N HIS A 200 46.16 -40.65 36.41
CA HIS A 200 47.49 -41.27 36.41
C HIS A 200 48.08 -41.25 37.81
N ARG A 201 48.09 -40.12 38.53
CA ARG A 201 48.61 -40.05 39.90
C ARG A 201 47.92 -41.01 40.88
N ARG A 202 46.60 -41.20 40.76
CA ARG A 202 45.85 -42.16 41.60
C ARG A 202 46.16 -43.63 41.28
N ARG A 203 46.60 -43.94 40.05
CA ARG A 203 46.99 -45.29 39.64
C ARG A 203 48.39 -45.67 40.15
N TRP A 204 49.25 -44.69 40.42
CA TRP A 204 50.62 -44.90 40.94
C TRP A 204 50.72 -44.87 42.47
N LEU A 205 49.63 -44.59 43.19
CA LEU A 205 49.56 -44.55 44.66
C LEU A 205 48.84 -45.77 45.26
N ARG A 206 48.70 -46.86 44.49
CA ARG A 206 48.16 -48.16 44.92
C ARG A 206 49.18 -49.24 44.72
#